data_AF-A0ABD5CFR9-F1
#
_entry.id   AF-A0ABD5CFR9-F1
#
_cell.length_a   1.000
_cell.length_b   1.000
_cell.length_c   1.000
_cell.angle_alpha   90.00
_cell.angle_beta   90.00
_cell.angle_gamma   90.00
#
_symmetry.space_group_name_H-M   'P 1'
#
loop_
_entity.id
_entity.type
_entity.pdbx_description
1 polymer ?
#
loop_
_entity_poly.entity_id
_entity_poly.type
_entity_poly.pdbx_seq_one_letter_code
_entity_poly.pdbx_strand_id
1 'polypeptide(L)'
;MQTMIAQGEDLKGIPSIGADLAAKIREIAVNGTCALLQSLRNALPPAVTELLQIPGLGPKRVRALHEALHIETLEQLDRAARQGQIRMLPGFGEKIEERIIREHRSAS
;
A
#
# COMPACT_ATOMS: atom_id res chain seq x y z
N MET A 1 17.03 5.34 18.34
CA MET A 1 16.80 6.20 17.16
C MET A 1 15.98 7.44 17.50
N GLN A 2 14.80 7.33 18.12
CA GLN A 2 14.03 8.51 18.58
C GLN A 2 14.83 9.40 19.56
N THR A 3 15.58 8.78 20.48
CA THR A 3 16.49 9.46 21.43
C THR A 3 17.62 10.22 20.72
N MET A 4 18.24 9.62 19.69
CA MET A 4 19.32 10.26 18.91
C MET A 4 18.81 11.49 18.14
N ILE A 5 17.61 11.40 17.56
CA ILE A 5 16.97 12.51 16.85
C ILE A 5 16.61 13.64 17.82
N ALA A 6 16.07 13.30 19.00
CA ALA A 6 15.77 14.27 20.05
C ALA A 6 17.03 14.95 20.62
N GLN A 7 18.18 14.28 20.59
CA GLN A 7 19.48 14.79 21.00
C GLN A 7 20.24 15.53 19.89
N GLY A 8 19.66 15.65 18.68
CA GLY A 8 20.29 16.35 17.56
C GLY A 8 21.47 15.59 16.92
N GLU A 9 21.60 14.29 17.17
CA GLU A 9 22.70 13.48 16.63
C GLU A 9 22.57 13.28 15.12
N ASP A 10 23.72 13.23 14.43
CA ASP A 10 23.75 13.07 12.98
C ASP A 10 23.49 11.63 12.55
N LEU A 11 22.30 11.40 12.00
CA LEU A 11 21.88 10.13 11.42
C LEU A 11 22.76 9.67 10.24
N LYS A 12 23.55 10.56 9.61
CA LYS A 12 24.49 10.21 8.53
C LYS A 12 25.65 9.34 9.00
N GLY A 13 25.90 9.24 10.31
CA GLY A 13 26.89 8.33 10.88
C GLY A 13 26.48 6.85 10.80
N ILE A 14 25.22 6.55 10.48
CA ILE A 14 24.72 5.18 10.36
C ILE A 14 25.02 4.65 8.94
N PRO A 15 25.75 3.53 8.81
CA PRO A 15 25.99 2.91 7.50
C PRO A 15 24.67 2.64 6.77
N SER A 16 24.60 3.02 5.49
CA SER A 16 23.40 2.96 4.62
C SER A 16 22.37 4.09 4.78
N ILE A 17 22.58 5.06 5.67
CA ILE A 17 21.69 6.24 5.79
C ILE A 17 22.33 7.47 5.12
N GLY A 18 21.90 7.75 3.88
CA GLY A 18 22.25 8.98 3.18
C GLY A 18 21.46 10.20 3.64
N ALA A 19 21.82 11.37 3.13
CA ALA A 19 21.22 12.65 3.53
C ALA A 19 19.69 12.73 3.31
N ASP A 20 19.18 12.18 2.20
CA ASP A 20 17.74 12.15 1.90
C ASP A 20 16.97 11.28 2.89
N LEU A 21 17.47 10.07 3.18
CA LEU A 21 16.83 9.17 4.15
C LEU A 21 16.88 9.75 5.57
N ALA A 22 18.00 10.36 5.96
CA ALA A 22 18.13 11.07 7.24
C ALA A 22 17.13 12.22 7.37
N ALA A 23 16.87 12.98 6.29
CA ALA A 23 15.88 14.05 6.29
C ALA A 23 14.46 13.50 6.49
N LYS A 24 14.08 12.44 5.78
CA LYS A 24 12.76 11.80 5.95
C LYS A 24 12.57 11.23 7.35
N ILE A 25 13.60 10.59 7.92
CA ILE A 25 13.55 10.06 9.28
C ILE A 25 13.32 11.18 10.30
N ARG A 26 13.97 12.35 10.13
CA ARG A 26 13.73 13.52 10.99
C ARG A 26 12.30 14.06 10.85
N GLU A 27 11.80 14.20 9.62
CA GLU A 27 10.41 14.62 9.40
C GLU A 27 9.42 13.68 10.10
N ILE A 28 9.60 12.37 9.95
CA ILE A 28 8.73 11.37 10.59
C ILE A 28 8.82 11.46 12.12
N ALA A 29 10.02 11.66 12.68
CA ALA A 29 10.21 11.75 14.12
C ALA A 29 9.59 13.01 14.74
N VAL A 30 9.57 14.13 14.00
CA VAL A 30 9.00 15.40 14.47
C VAL A 30 7.49 15.49 14.20
N ASN A 31 7.06 15.12 12.98
CA ASN A 31 5.71 15.37 12.48
C ASN A 31 4.82 14.10 12.49
N GLY A 32 5.38 12.93 12.79
CA GLY A 32 4.70 11.64 12.64
C GLY A 32 4.59 11.15 11.18
N THR A 33 5.05 11.93 10.20
CA THR A 33 4.99 11.63 8.76
C THR A 33 6.07 12.38 7.97
N CYS A 34 6.24 12.09 6.68
CA CYS A 34 7.10 12.85 5.77
C CYS A 34 6.33 13.33 4.53
N ALA A 35 6.83 14.40 3.91
CA ALA A 35 6.20 15.01 2.74
C ALA A 35 6.07 14.01 1.56
N LEU A 36 7.09 13.18 1.35
CA LEU A 36 7.06 12.16 0.29
C LEU A 36 5.91 11.16 0.48
N LEU A 37 5.68 10.69 1.70
CA LEU A 37 4.59 9.76 2.00
C LEU A 37 3.23 10.41 1.77
N GLN A 38 3.07 11.68 2.14
CA GLN A 38 1.83 12.43 1.92
C GLN A 38 1.57 12.63 0.42
N SER A 39 2.57 13.06 -0.35
CA SER A 39 2.44 13.26 -1.80
C SER A 39 2.08 11.96 -2.52
N LEU A 40 2.71 10.84 -2.16
CA LEU A 40 2.39 9.54 -2.75
C LEU A 40 0.98 9.07 -2.40
N ARG A 41 0.54 9.27 -1.14
CA ARG A 41 -0.84 8.98 -0.74
C ARG A 41 -1.86 9.82 -1.49
N ASN A 42 -1.58 11.09 -1.72
CA ASN A 42 -2.46 11.99 -2.48
C ASN A 42 -2.52 11.68 -3.97
N ALA A 43 -1.45 11.08 -4.53
CA ALA A 43 -1.41 10.68 -5.93
C ALA A 43 -2.15 9.36 -6.21
N LEU A 44 -2.47 8.58 -5.17
CA LEU A 44 -3.16 7.31 -5.28
C LEU A 44 -4.66 7.51 -5.02
N PRO A 45 -5.55 6.93 -5.85
CA PRO A 45 -6.97 6.89 -5.52
C PRO A 45 -7.18 6.22 -4.15
N PRO A 46 -8.11 6.70 -3.30
CA PRO A 46 -8.33 6.18 -1.95
C PRO A 46 -8.48 4.65 -1.91
N ALA A 47 -9.19 4.10 -2.90
CA ALA A 47 -9.41 2.67 -3.00
C ALA A 47 -8.16 1.85 -3.29
N VAL A 48 -7.13 2.38 -3.95
CA VAL A 48 -5.86 1.66 -4.09
C VAL A 48 -5.26 1.39 -2.71
N THR A 49 -5.41 2.34 -1.79
CA THR A 49 -4.96 2.21 -0.40
C THR A 49 -5.76 1.18 0.37
N GLU A 50 -7.08 1.12 0.16
CA GLU A 50 -7.96 0.11 0.78
C GLU A 50 -7.66 -1.30 0.24
N LEU A 51 -7.50 -1.43 -1.08
CA LEU A 51 -7.16 -2.69 -1.74
C LEU A 51 -5.81 -3.24 -1.27
N LEU A 52 -4.83 -2.37 -0.99
CA LEU A 52 -3.52 -2.76 -0.44
C LEU A 52 -3.59 -3.32 0.99
N GLN A 53 -4.68 -3.06 1.74
CA GLN A 53 -4.86 -3.63 3.07
C GLN A 53 -5.38 -5.07 3.02
N ILE A 54 -5.90 -5.53 1.87
CA ILE A 54 -6.45 -6.88 1.73
C ILE A 54 -5.30 -7.91 1.68
N PRO A 55 -5.28 -8.89 2.60
CA PRO A 55 -4.24 -9.91 2.63
C PRO A 55 -4.15 -10.70 1.31
N GLY A 56 -3.00 -10.58 0.63
CA GLY A 56 -2.76 -11.22 -0.67
C GLY A 56 -2.88 -10.28 -1.88
N LEU A 57 -3.32 -9.02 -1.67
CA LEU A 57 -3.27 -7.96 -2.68
C LEU A 57 -2.07 -7.02 -2.43
N GLY A 58 -0.90 -7.44 -2.92
CA GLY A 58 0.28 -6.57 -2.96
C GLY A 58 0.21 -5.52 -4.08
N PRO A 59 1.12 -4.53 -4.10
CA PRO A 59 1.09 -3.41 -5.05
C PRO A 59 1.00 -3.81 -6.52
N LYS A 60 1.70 -4.88 -6.92
CA LYS A 60 1.64 -5.40 -8.29
C LYS A 60 0.23 -5.89 -8.68
N ARG A 61 -0.45 -6.53 -7.75
CA ARG A 61 -1.80 -7.06 -7.96
C ARG A 61 -2.82 -5.93 -7.98
N VAL A 62 -2.77 -5.02 -7.03
CA VAL A 62 -3.67 -3.85 -7.02
C VAL A 62 -3.54 -3.05 -8.30
N ARG A 63 -2.31 -2.83 -8.79
CA ARG A 63 -2.06 -2.21 -10.08
C ARG A 63 -2.70 -2.99 -11.25
N ALA A 64 -2.54 -4.32 -11.29
CA ALA A 64 -3.14 -5.14 -12.35
C ALA A 64 -4.68 -5.10 -12.33
N LEU A 65 -5.31 -5.09 -11.15
CA LEU A 65 -6.76 -4.93 -11.01
C LEU A 65 -7.23 -3.56 -11.52
N HIS A 66 -6.49 -2.51 -11.17
CA HIS A 66 -6.77 -1.15 -11.64
C HIS A 66 -6.61 -1.03 -13.16
N GLU A 67 -5.49 -1.49 -13.72
CA GLU A 67 -5.22 -1.37 -15.17
C GLU A 67 -6.14 -2.26 -16.02
N ALA A 68 -6.42 -3.49 -15.60
CA ALA A 68 -7.19 -4.43 -16.41
C ALA A 68 -8.71 -4.32 -16.21
N LEU A 69 -9.16 -4.08 -14.98
CA LEU A 69 -10.57 -4.11 -14.62
C LEU A 69 -11.11 -2.76 -14.13
N HIS A 70 -10.25 -1.73 -14.07
CA HIS A 70 -10.63 -0.38 -13.61
C HIS A 70 -11.27 -0.42 -12.22
N ILE A 71 -10.74 -1.29 -11.36
CA ILE A 71 -11.22 -1.45 -9.99
C ILE A 71 -10.61 -0.33 -9.14
N GLU A 72 -11.49 0.59 -8.77
CA GLU A 72 -11.27 1.77 -7.95
C GLU A 72 -12.17 1.78 -6.71
N THR A 73 -12.87 0.69 -6.37
CA THR A 73 -13.62 0.55 -5.11
C THR A 73 -13.66 -0.90 -4.64
N LEU A 74 -13.93 -1.11 -3.34
CA LEU A 74 -14.17 -2.45 -2.79
C LEU A 74 -15.41 -3.11 -3.40
N GLU A 75 -16.45 -2.34 -3.72
CA GLU A 75 -17.65 -2.88 -4.36
C GLU A 75 -17.36 -3.40 -5.78
N GLN A 76 -16.54 -2.66 -6.55
CA GLN A 76 -16.09 -3.10 -7.87
C GLN A 76 -15.24 -4.36 -7.77
N LEU A 77 -14.40 -4.47 -6.74
CA LEU A 77 -13.64 -5.69 -6.46
C LEU A 77 -14.56 -6.89 -6.17
N ASP A 78 -15.54 -6.74 -5.29
CA ASP A 78 -16.49 -7.82 -4.95
C ASP A 78 -17.29 -8.26 -6.18
N ARG A 79 -17.76 -7.30 -6.98
CA ARG A 79 -18.48 -7.58 -8.22
C ARG A 79 -17.61 -8.35 -9.21
N ALA A 80 -16.38 -7.89 -9.46
CA ALA A 80 -15.45 -8.54 -10.37
C ALA A 80 -15.06 -9.96 -9.89
N ALA A 81 -14.89 -10.14 -8.59
CA ALA A 81 -14.59 -11.44 -7.99
C ALA A 81 -15.75 -12.43 -8.16
N ARG A 82 -16.99 -12.00 -7.90
CA ARG A 82 -18.19 -12.83 -8.08
C ARG A 82 -18.48 -13.19 -9.53
N GLN A 83 -18.10 -12.33 -10.46
CA GLN A 83 -18.21 -12.58 -11.89
C GLN A 83 -17.08 -13.47 -12.43
N GLY A 84 -16.10 -13.86 -11.58
CA GLY A 84 -14.96 -14.67 -12.00
C GLY A 84 -14.01 -13.92 -12.94
N GLN A 85 -14.03 -12.57 -12.93
CA GLN A 85 -13.16 -11.77 -13.79
C GLN A 85 -11.74 -11.69 -13.23
N ILE A 86 -11.60 -11.76 -11.91
CA ILE A 86 -10.29 -11.64 -11.25
C ILE A 86 -9.43 -12.87 -11.53
N ARG A 87 -9.99 -14.09 -11.44
CA ARG A 87 -9.24 -15.34 -11.73
C ARG A 87 -8.67 -15.41 -13.14
N MET A 88 -9.24 -14.66 -14.09
CA MET A 88 -8.78 -14.59 -15.48
C MET A 88 -7.53 -13.72 -15.66
N LEU A 89 -7.19 -12.89 -14.67
CA LEU A 89 -6.00 -12.06 -14.73
C LEU A 89 -4.72 -12.88 -14.45
N PRO A 90 -3.61 -12.60 -15.17
CA PRO A 90 -2.32 -13.22 -14.89
C PRO A 90 -1.92 -13.05 -13.41
N GLY A 91 -1.71 -14.18 -12.72
CA GLY A 91 -1.29 -14.19 -11.32
C GLY A 91 -2.41 -14.13 -10.26
N PHE A 92 -3.68 -14.22 -10.67
CA PHE A 92 -4.88 -14.13 -9.81
C PHE A 92 -5.76 -15.37 -9.73
N GLY A 93 -5.37 -16.50 -10.35
CA GLY A 93 -6.20 -17.72 -10.47
C GLY A 93 -6.97 -18.13 -9.21
N GLU A 94 -8.00 -18.97 -9.37
CA GLU A 94 -9.11 -19.22 -8.43
C GLU A 94 -8.81 -19.10 -6.92
N LYS A 95 -7.72 -19.70 -6.42
CA LYS A 95 -7.32 -19.61 -5.00
C LYS A 95 -7.14 -18.17 -4.49
N ILE A 96 -6.62 -17.27 -5.32
CA ILE A 96 -6.41 -15.87 -4.96
C ILE A 96 -7.74 -15.12 -4.96
N GLU A 97 -8.59 -15.35 -5.96
CA GLU A 97 -9.92 -14.76 -6.02
C GLU A 97 -10.78 -15.19 -4.81
N GLU A 98 -10.82 -16.47 -4.48
CA GLU A 98 -11.51 -16.99 -3.30
C GLU A 98 -11.00 -16.36 -2.00
N ARG A 99 -9.69 -16.13 -1.91
CA ARG A 99 -9.08 -15.46 -0.76
C ARG A 99 -9.53 -14.01 -0.68
N ILE A 100 -9.54 -13.28 -1.80
CA ILE A 100 -10.02 -11.89 -1.85
C ILE A 100 -11.47 -11.80 -1.38
N ILE A 101 -12.35 -12.69 -1.87
CA ILE A 101 -13.76 -12.75 -1.48
C ILE A 101 -13.91 -13.02 0.02
N ARG A 102 -13.11 -13.95 0.56
CA ARG A 102 -13.15 -14.33 1.98
C ARG A 102 -12.75 -13.17 2.88
N GLU A 103 -11.62 -12.54 2.59
CA GLU A 103 -11.08 -11.44 3.41
C GLU A 103 -11.98 -10.20 3.37
N HIS A 104 -12.59 -9.91 2.21
CA HIS A 104 -13.56 -8.82 2.10
C HIS A 104 -14.80 -9.04 2.97
N ARG A 105 -15.31 -10.28 3.06
CA ARG A 105 -16.47 -10.64 3.89
C ARG A 105 -16.17 -10.62 5.39
N SER A 106 -14.92 -10.78 5.82
CA SER A 106 -14.50 -10.68 7.23
C SER A 106 -14.22 -9.26 7.71
N ALA A 107 -14.15 -8.29 6.80
CA ALA A 107 -13.91 -6.88 7.11
C ALA A 107 -15.20 -6.02 7.10
N SER A 108 -16.38 -6.64 6.95
CA SER A 108 -17.72 -6.02 7.08
C SER A 108 -18.45 -6.60 8.29
#